data_AF-A0A2N5KPD5-F1
#
_entry.id   AF-A0A2N5KPD5-F1
#
_cell.length_a   1.000
_cell.length_b   1.000
_cell.length_c   1.000
_cell.angle_alpha   90.00
_cell.angle_beta   90.00
_cell.angle_gamma   90.00
#
_symmetry.space_group_name_H-M   'P 1'
#
loop_
_entity.id
_entity.type
_entity.pdbx_description
1 polymer ?
#
loop_
_entity_poly.entity_id
_entity_poly.type
_entity_poly.pdbx_seq_one_letter_code
_entity_poly.pdbx_strand_id
1 'polypeptide(L)' 'MHDEFKQANEQYAARFEAGDLPTPPARKVAVVTCMDARLHPEEFLGLELGDAHVIRNAGGRVSDDAIRSLV' A
#
# COMPACT_ATOMS: atom_id res chain seq x y z
N MET A 1 23.05 -3.82 -1.29
CA MET A 1 22.09 -2.85 -1.88
C MET A 1 20.70 -2.90 -1.24
N HIS A 2 20.33 -3.95 -0.51
CA HIS A 2 19.04 -4.00 0.22
C HIS A 2 19.19 -3.98 1.74
N ASP A 3 20.41 -3.92 2.27
CA ASP A 3 20.67 -4.01 3.71
C ASP A 3 20.08 -2.80 4.47
N GLU A 4 20.10 -1.62 3.85
CA GLU A 4 19.45 -0.41 4.37
C GLU A 4 17.93 -0.60 4.55
N PHE A 5 17.26 -1.33 3.65
CA PHE A 5 15.83 -1.63 3.79
C PHE A 5 15.54 -2.55 4.96
N LYS A 6 16.43 -3.53 5.23
CA LYS A 6 16.29 -4.40 6.39
C LYS A 6 16.42 -3.61 7.69
N GLN A 7 17.43 -2.73 7.76
CA GLN A 7 17.66 -1.89 8.94
C GLN A 7 16.49 -0.92 9.18
N ALA A 8 15.96 -0.28 8.13
CA ALA A 8 14.77 0.56 8.24
C ALA A 8 13.54 -0.24 8.69
N ASN A 9 13.37 -1.47 8.19
CA ASN A 9 12.28 -2.35 8.58
C ASN A 9 12.38 -2.79 10.06
N GLU A 10 13.58 -3.08 10.58
CA GLU A 10 13.78 -3.40 12.00
C GLU A 10 13.26 -2.28 12.92
N GLN A 11 13.55 -1.03 12.56
CA GLN A 11 13.05 0.14 13.29
C GLN A 11 11.52 0.29 13.15
N TYR A 12 10.97 0.04 11.96
CA TYR A 12 9.52 0.06 11.75
C TYR A 12 8.80 -1.01 12.56
N ALA A 13 9.31 -2.25 12.56
CA ALA A 13 8.72 -3.37 13.27
C ALA A 13 8.72 -3.16 14.80
N ALA A 14 9.77 -2.52 15.35
CA ALA A 14 9.87 -2.23 16.78
C ALA A 14 8.77 -1.28 17.30
N ARG A 15 8.12 -0.50 16.42
CA ARG A 15 7.06 0.45 16.75
C ARG A 15 5.71 0.10 16.13
N PHE A 16 5.59 -1.07 15.50
CA PHE A 16 4.37 -1.46 14.79
C PHE A 16 3.33 -2.02 15.77
N GLU A 17 2.15 -1.41 15.80
CA GLU A 17 1.06 -1.79 16.72
C GLU A 17 -0.22 -2.25 16.00
N ALA A 18 -0.23 -2.26 14.67
CA ALA A 18 -1.43 -2.49 13.86
C ALA A 18 -1.62 -3.97 13.44
N GLY A 19 -1.11 -4.92 14.24
CA GLY A 19 -1.12 -6.36 13.91
C GLY A 19 -2.51 -7.00 13.92
N ASP A 20 -3.45 -6.42 14.66
CA ASP A 20 -4.81 -6.95 14.83
C ASP A 20 -5.83 -6.30 13.87
N LEU A 21 -5.37 -5.46 12.93
CA LEU A 21 -6.27 -4.85 11.94
C LEU A 21 -6.95 -5.93 11.07
N PRO A 22 -8.26 -5.79 10.79
CA PRO A 22 -8.98 -6.76 10.01
C PRO A 22 -8.52 -6.77 8.54
N THR A 23 -8.67 -7.90 7.86
CA THR A 23 -8.29 -8.02 6.44
C THR A 23 -9.10 -7.11 5.50
N PRO A 24 -10.43 -6.94 5.66
CA PRO A 24 -11.20 -6.04 4.79
C PRO A 24 -10.88 -4.56 5.06
N PRO A 25 -10.72 -3.72 4.01
CA PRO A 25 -10.42 -2.29 4.18
C PRO A 25 -11.55 -1.52 4.89
N ALA A 26 -11.20 -0.70 5.87
CA ALA A 26 -12.16 0.05 6.68
C ALA A 26 -13.04 1.00 5.85
N ARG A 27 -12.47 1.68 4.85
CA ARG A 27 -13.19 2.62 3.98
C ARG A 27 -13.88 1.94 2.79
N LYS A 28 -13.69 0.64 2.59
CA LYS A 28 -14.26 -0.13 1.46
C LYS A 28 -13.91 0.47 0.10
N VAL A 29 -12.66 0.92 -0.05
CA VAL A 29 -12.14 1.48 -1.30
C VAL A 29 -10.88 0.76 -1.76
N ALA A 30 -10.67 0.73 -3.07
CA ALA A 30 -9.45 0.27 -3.71
C ALA A 30 -8.91 1.39 -4.62
N VAL A 31 -7.60 1.62 -4.57
CA VAL A 31 -6.90 2.65 -5.34
C VAL A 31 -6.00 1.96 -6.38
N VAL A 32 -6.16 2.30 -7.65
CA VAL A 32 -5.24 1.89 -8.72
C VAL A 32 -4.41 3.11 -9.13
N THR A 33 -3.09 3.04 -9.01
CA THR A 33 -2.19 4.17 -9.32
C THR A 33 -0.83 3.74 -9.86
N CYS A 34 0.02 4.70 -10.21
CA CYS A 34 1.32 4.44 -10.80
C CYS A 34 2.36 3.97 -9.77
N MET A 35 3.31 3.14 -10.21
CA MET A 35 4.51 2.76 -9.43
C MET A 35 5.59 3.86 -9.34
N ASP A 36 5.29 5.08 -9.81
CA ASP A 36 6.22 6.21 -9.77
C ASP A 36 6.74 6.44 -8.35
N ALA A 37 8.07 6.49 -8.19
CA ALA A 37 8.75 6.61 -6.90
C ALA A 37 8.45 7.92 -6.16
N ARG A 38 7.88 8.92 -6.84
CA ARG A 38 7.47 10.20 -6.26
C ARG A 38 6.07 10.16 -5.63
N LEU A 39 5.33 9.06 -5.83
CA LEU A 39 3.98 8.89 -5.33
C LEU A 39 3.98 8.02 -4.07
N HIS A 40 3.49 8.60 -2.97
CA HIS A 40 3.20 7.91 -1.71
C HIS A 40 1.67 7.97 -1.48
N PRO A 41 0.91 6.96 -2.00
CA PRO A 41 -0.57 6.98 -2.01
C PRO A 41 -1.22 7.22 -0.66
N GLU A 42 -0.65 6.65 0.39
CA GLU A 42 -1.11 6.75 1.75
C GLU A 42 -1.09 8.21 2.24
N GLU A 43 0.01 8.94 1.95
CA GLU A 43 0.16 10.34 2.32
C GLU A 43 -0.79 11.26 1.53
N PHE A 44 -0.78 11.19 0.19
CA PHE A 44 -1.55 12.17 -0.60
C PHE A 44 -3.06 11.93 -0.61
N LEU A 45 -3.52 10.73 -0.22
CA LEU A 45 -4.94 10.41 -0.05
C LEU A 45 -5.42 10.50 1.41
N GLY A 46 -4.50 10.72 2.37
CA GLY A 46 -4.83 10.73 3.80
C GLY A 46 -5.42 9.40 4.27
N LEU A 47 -4.73 8.30 3.93
CA LEU A 47 -5.10 6.95 4.33
C LEU A 47 -4.29 6.52 5.56
N GLU A 48 -4.95 5.85 6.49
CA GLU A 48 -4.32 5.16 7.60
C GLU A 48 -4.13 3.66 7.29
N LEU A 49 -3.37 2.95 8.14
CA LEU A 49 -3.22 1.50 8.01
C LEU A 49 -4.59 0.82 8.05
N GLY A 50 -4.86 -0.02 7.04
CA GLY A 50 -6.13 -0.75 6.91
C GLY A 50 -7.26 0.01 6.22
N ASP A 51 -7.08 1.28 5.81
CA ASP A 51 -8.17 2.06 5.19
C ASP A 51 -8.57 1.55 3.80
N ALA A 52 -7.59 1.21 2.96
CA ALA A 52 -7.79 0.93 1.53
C ALA A 52 -6.87 -0.17 1.02
N HIS A 53 -7.29 -0.84 -0.06
CA HIS A 53 -6.36 -1.58 -0.92
C HIS A 53 -5.67 -0.62 -1.89
N VAL A 54 -4.36 -0.77 -2.08
CA VAL A 54 -3.57 0.05 -3.02
C VAL A 54 -2.87 -0.87 -4.02
N ILE A 55 -3.26 -0.76 -5.29
CA ILE A 55 -2.74 -1.53 -6.42
C ILE A 55 -1.87 -0.59 -7.26
N ARG A 56 -0.61 -0.96 -7.50
CA ARG A 56 0.35 -0.11 -8.22
C ARG A 56 0.98 -0.85 -9.40
N ASN A 57 0.96 -0.21 -10.58
CA ASN A 57 1.65 -0.70 -11.77
C ASN A 57 2.18 0.46 -12.64
N ALA A 58 2.88 0.15 -13.73
CA ALA A 58 3.43 1.17 -14.63
C ALA A 58 2.29 2.00 -15.27
N GLY A 59 2.21 3.28 -14.91
CA GLY A 59 1.22 4.22 -15.44
C GLY A 59 -0.17 4.13 -14.81
N GLY A 60 -0.38 3.32 -13.76
CA GLY A 60 -1.68 3.19 -13.09
C GLY A 60 -2.77 2.67 -14.01
N ARG A 61 -2.41 1.74 -14.90
CA ARG A 61 -3.30 1.21 -15.92
C ARG A 61 -4.23 0.17 -15.31
N VAL A 62 -5.50 0.20 -15.72
CA VAL A 62 -6.47 -0.86 -15.42
C VAL A 62 -6.21 -2.04 -16.36
N SER A 63 -5.14 -2.79 -16.07
CA SER A 63 -4.81 -4.04 -16.75
C SER A 63 -5.66 -5.20 -16.22
N ASP A 64 -5.63 -6.35 -16.90
CA ASP A 64 -6.28 -7.58 -16.42
C ASP A 64 -5.81 -7.96 -15.01
N ASP A 65 -4.54 -7.70 -14.69
CA ASP A 65 -3.99 -7.93 -13.36
C ASP A 65 -4.61 -7.00 -12.30
N ALA A 66 -4.79 -5.72 -12.63
CA ALA A 66 -5.48 -4.78 -11.75
C ALA A 66 -6.96 -5.16 -11.56
N ILE A 67 -7.64 -5.61 -12.63
CA ILE A 67 -9.03 -6.10 -12.56
C ILE A 67 -9.10 -7.33 -11.66
N ARG A 68 -8.19 -8.31 -11.83
CA ARG A 68 -8.10 -9.50 -10.97
C ARG A 68 -7.91 -9.15 -9.49
N SER A 69 -7.20 -8.06 -9.19
CA SER A 69 -7.03 -7.58 -7.81
C SER A 69 -8.24 -6.83 -7.25
N LEU A 70 -9.19 -6.42 -8.09
CA LEU A 70 -10.40 -5.68 -7.68
C LEU A 70 -11.61 -6.60 -7.42
N VAL A 71 -11.59 -7.85 -7.89
CA VAL A 71 -12.74 -8.78 -7.88
C VAL A 71 -12.53 -10.00 -6.99
#